data_AF-A0A6G0ACB1-F1
#
_entry.id   AF-A0A6G0ACB1-F1
#
_cell.length_a   1.000
_cell.length_b   1.000
_cell.length_c   1.000
_cell.angle_alpha   90.00
_cell.angle_beta   90.00
_cell.angle_gamma   90.00
#
_symmetry.space_group_name_H-M   'P 1'
#
loop_
_entity.id
_entity.type
_entity.pdbx_description
1 polymer ?
#
loop_
_entity_poly.entity_id
_entity_poly.type
_entity_poly.pdbx_seq_one_letter_code
_entity_poly.pdbx_strand_id
1 'polypeptide(L)'
;AVHRVHDLLDVLDPRLVGAAEPDGVDAGVGDHLGDALPIAKRTGSIIVSNFEIAQYCEKQGAKVHAMHIGGAHSFAFGKVKLTPAWHGSSFPDGTYGGTPAGLLFTLDGKTIYHAGDTGLFGDMKLIGESHTIDLALLPIGDNFTMGITDAVKAVEFVSPKFAVPIHYNTFPVIIADPNEFKKLCESKGHQVKVLKFGEEIEL
;
A
#
# COMPACT_ATOMS: atom_id res chain seq x y z
N ALA A 1 3.27 -25.00 0.70
CA ALA A 1 2.28 -24.41 -0.21
C ALA A 1 1.48 -23.42 0.63
N VAL A 2 1.55 -22.13 0.31
CA VAL A 2 0.89 -21.07 1.07
C VAL A 2 -0.56 -21.04 0.63
N HIS A 3 -1.50 -21.29 1.54
CA HIS A 3 -2.90 -21.55 1.23
C HIS A 3 -3.85 -20.44 1.75
N ARG A 4 -3.32 -19.33 2.28
CA ARG A 4 -4.14 -18.23 2.84
C ARG A 4 -3.55 -16.87 2.48
N VAL A 5 -4.42 -15.91 2.18
CA VAL A 5 -4.06 -14.52 1.85
C VAL A 5 -3.33 -13.84 3.02
N HIS A 6 -3.63 -14.21 4.27
CA HIS A 6 -2.89 -13.74 5.47
C HIS A 6 -1.42 -14.14 5.48
N ASP A 7 -1.11 -15.36 5.07
CA ASP A 7 0.29 -15.84 4.98
C ASP A 7 1.04 -15.16 3.81
N LEU A 8 0.32 -14.55 2.87
CA LEU A 8 0.86 -13.84 1.72
C LEU A 8 1.20 -12.38 2.05
N LEU A 9 0.44 -11.75 2.95
CA LEU A 9 0.72 -10.41 3.49
C LEU A 9 2.00 -10.39 4.35
N ASP A 10 2.41 -11.53 4.91
CA ASP A 10 3.69 -11.71 5.61
C ASP A 10 4.90 -11.93 4.65
N VAL A 11 4.64 -12.16 3.35
CA VAL A 11 5.65 -12.45 2.31
C VAL A 11 5.74 -11.32 1.27
N LEU A 12 4.66 -10.57 1.12
CA LEU A 12 4.58 -9.31 0.40
C LEU A 12 3.82 -8.37 1.31
N ASP A 13 4.54 -7.74 2.22
CA ASP A 13 3.92 -6.73 3.04
C ASP A 13 3.77 -5.46 2.18
N PRO A 14 2.55 -5.09 1.72
CA PRO A 14 2.36 -3.85 0.99
C PRO A 14 2.63 -2.61 1.88
N ARG A 15 2.82 -2.80 3.20
CA ARG A 15 3.34 -1.77 4.10
C ARG A 15 4.81 -1.47 3.82
N LEU A 16 5.56 -2.28 3.07
CA LEU A 16 6.95 -1.94 2.65
C LEU A 16 7.05 -0.81 1.59
N VAL A 17 5.93 -0.15 1.31
CA VAL A 17 5.78 0.86 0.27
C VAL A 17 4.93 2.00 0.83
N GLY A 18 5.56 2.78 1.71
CA GLY A 18 4.96 3.88 2.46
C GLY A 18 6.04 4.60 3.24
N ALA A 19 5.83 5.89 3.49
CA ALA A 19 6.87 6.90 3.61
C ALA A 19 6.65 7.75 4.87
N ALA A 20 7.66 8.54 5.26
CA ALA A 20 7.75 9.27 6.51
C ALA A 20 6.88 10.52 6.59
N GLU A 21 6.37 10.78 7.81
CA GLU A 21 5.77 12.06 8.17
C GLU A 21 6.67 12.87 9.11
N PRO A 22 6.73 14.20 8.93
CA PRO A 22 7.42 15.07 9.87
C PRO A 22 6.60 15.15 11.17
N ASP A 23 7.30 15.07 12.31
CA ASP A 23 6.83 15.43 13.68
C ASP A 23 6.63 14.30 14.70
N GLY A 24 7.49 13.27 14.67
CA GLY A 24 7.81 12.51 15.90
C GLY A 24 6.71 11.61 16.46
N VAL A 25 5.74 11.23 15.63
CA VAL A 25 4.75 10.18 15.90
C VAL A 25 5.09 8.97 15.02
N ASP A 26 6.15 8.24 15.38
CA ASP A 26 6.56 6.94 14.80
C ASP A 26 6.34 6.76 13.27
N ALA A 27 6.58 7.81 12.49
CA ALA A 27 6.19 7.88 11.08
C ALA A 27 7.44 8.02 10.20
N GLY A 28 7.67 7.00 9.40
CA GLY A 28 8.86 6.81 8.60
C GLY A 28 8.59 5.73 7.55
N VAL A 29 9.67 5.15 7.06
CA VAL A 29 9.69 3.70 6.89
C VAL A 29 9.27 2.99 8.21
N GLY A 30 9.16 3.65 9.38
CA GLY A 30 8.82 3.05 10.68
C GLY A 30 7.46 2.36 10.79
N ASP A 31 6.35 3.04 10.52
CA ASP A 31 4.98 2.48 10.60
C ASP A 31 4.65 1.54 9.43
N HIS A 32 5.42 1.66 8.35
CA HIS A 32 5.26 0.91 7.10
C HIS A 32 6.20 -0.31 7.01
N LEU A 33 7.48 -0.18 7.29
CA LEU A 33 8.38 -1.34 7.53
C LEU A 33 7.97 -2.10 8.77
N GLY A 34 7.58 -1.39 9.84
CA GLY A 34 7.16 -1.97 11.11
C GLY A 34 7.98 -3.19 11.52
N ASP A 35 7.29 -4.32 11.71
CA ASP A 35 7.87 -5.59 12.10
C ASP A 35 8.38 -6.45 10.90
N ALA A 36 8.45 -5.92 9.68
CA ALA A 36 8.84 -6.71 8.50
C ALA A 36 10.24 -7.33 8.66
N LEU A 37 11.20 -6.61 9.23
CA LEU A 37 12.55 -7.12 9.50
C LEU A 37 12.57 -8.31 10.47
N PRO A 38 12.03 -8.20 11.70
CA PRO A 38 11.99 -9.34 12.62
C PRO A 38 11.12 -10.50 12.09
N ILE A 39 10.03 -10.22 11.36
CA ILE A 39 9.21 -11.25 10.72
C ILE A 39 10.04 -11.99 9.66
N ALA A 40 10.64 -11.29 8.70
CA ALA A 40 11.41 -11.89 7.61
C ALA A 40 12.58 -12.75 8.11
N LYS A 41 13.29 -12.31 9.16
CA LYS A 41 14.35 -13.10 9.79
C LYS A 41 13.82 -14.37 10.46
N ARG A 42 12.68 -14.28 11.14
CA ARG A 42 12.06 -15.41 11.85
C ARG A 42 11.49 -16.45 10.89
N THR A 43 10.86 -16.02 9.81
CA THR A 43 10.15 -16.90 8.86
C THR A 43 11.03 -17.32 7.68
N GLY A 44 12.09 -16.57 7.39
CA GLY A 44 12.86 -16.71 6.17
C GLY A 44 12.17 -16.14 4.93
N SER A 45 11.11 -15.33 5.11
CA SER A 45 10.41 -14.58 4.04
C SER A 45 11.36 -13.61 3.32
N ILE A 46 10.98 -13.25 2.09
CA ILE A 46 11.70 -12.28 1.27
C ILE A 46 11.01 -10.93 1.41
N ILE A 47 11.76 -9.88 1.71
CA ILE A 47 11.27 -8.49 1.68
C ILE A 47 11.34 -7.98 0.24
N VAL A 48 10.22 -7.52 -0.30
CA VAL A 48 10.14 -6.90 -1.63
C VAL A 48 9.86 -5.41 -1.45
N SER A 49 10.76 -4.56 -1.93
CA SER A 49 10.59 -3.09 -1.84
C SER A 49 11.45 -2.40 -2.91
N ASN A 50 11.52 -1.06 -2.86
CA ASN A 50 12.48 -0.30 -3.66
C ASN A 50 13.92 -0.68 -3.30
N PHE A 51 14.88 -0.25 -4.12
CA PHE A 51 16.28 -0.62 -3.98
C PHE A 51 16.88 -0.20 -2.63
N GLU A 52 16.65 1.04 -2.21
CA GLU A 52 17.20 1.62 -0.99
C GLU A 52 16.70 0.88 0.26
N ILE A 53 15.38 0.63 0.34
CA ILE A 53 14.77 -0.10 1.46
C ILE A 53 15.22 -1.56 1.47
N ALA A 54 15.28 -2.21 0.30
CA ALA A 54 15.79 -3.57 0.20
C ALA A 54 17.25 -3.65 0.68
N GLN A 55 18.12 -2.74 0.26
CA GLN A 55 19.52 -2.72 0.72
C GLN A 55 19.66 -2.46 2.22
N TYR A 56 18.85 -1.56 2.78
CA TYR A 56 18.81 -1.34 4.22
C TYR A 56 18.43 -2.61 4.99
N CYS A 57 17.43 -3.34 4.49
CA CYS A 57 16.99 -4.59 5.10
C CYS A 57 18.01 -5.73 4.95
N GLU A 58 18.65 -5.82 3.78
CA GLU A 58 19.70 -6.80 3.49
C GLU A 58 20.91 -6.62 4.42
N LYS A 59 21.36 -5.37 4.63
CA LYS A 59 22.45 -5.04 5.57
C LYS A 59 22.14 -5.49 7.00
N GLN A 60 20.87 -5.60 7.34
CA GLN A 60 20.43 -6.10 8.63
C GLN A 60 20.22 -7.62 8.66
N GLY A 61 20.43 -8.34 7.55
CA GLY A 61 20.39 -9.80 7.47
C GLY A 61 19.04 -10.38 7.05
N ALA A 62 18.14 -9.58 6.47
CA ALA A 62 16.95 -10.11 5.81
C ALA A 62 17.26 -10.59 4.38
N LYS A 63 16.47 -11.55 3.88
CA LYS A 63 16.45 -11.87 2.44
C LYS A 63 15.62 -10.82 1.72
N VAL A 64 16.11 -10.32 0.59
CA VAL A 64 15.44 -9.24 -0.13
C VAL A 64 15.33 -9.51 -1.63
N HIS A 65 14.34 -8.89 -2.25
CA HIS A 65 14.23 -8.76 -3.70
C HIS A 65 14.00 -7.27 -4.02
N ALA A 66 15.07 -6.61 -4.44
CA ALA A 66 15.03 -5.19 -4.78
C ALA A 66 14.28 -4.97 -6.11
N MET A 67 13.36 -4.03 -6.11
CA MET A 67 12.65 -3.52 -7.29
C MET A 67 12.79 -1.99 -7.35
N HIS A 68 12.14 -1.35 -8.32
CA HIS A 68 11.96 0.10 -8.32
C HIS A 68 10.64 0.47 -9.01
N ILE A 69 10.21 1.72 -8.84
CA ILE A 69 8.95 2.28 -9.38
C ILE A 69 8.78 1.94 -10.87
N GLY A 70 7.61 1.43 -11.24
CA GLY A 70 7.26 1.00 -12.60
C GLY A 70 7.71 -0.42 -12.95
N GLY A 71 8.69 -0.96 -12.22
CA GLY A 71 9.19 -2.33 -12.38
C GLY A 71 8.19 -3.37 -11.90
N ALA A 72 8.16 -4.52 -12.58
CA ALA A 72 7.33 -5.66 -12.23
C ALA A 72 8.15 -6.96 -12.22
N HIS A 73 7.82 -7.87 -11.30
CA HIS A 73 8.45 -9.18 -11.17
C HIS A 73 7.40 -10.28 -10.97
N SER A 74 7.62 -11.45 -11.57
CA SER A 74 6.76 -12.62 -11.38
C SER A 74 7.44 -13.60 -10.43
N PHE A 75 6.87 -13.73 -9.24
CA PHE A 75 7.24 -14.72 -8.24
C PHE A 75 6.43 -16.01 -8.44
N ALA A 76 6.82 -17.06 -7.72
CA ALA A 76 6.10 -18.34 -7.76
C ALA A 76 4.63 -18.24 -7.32
N PHE A 77 4.31 -17.31 -6.43
CA PHE A 77 2.93 -17.07 -5.98
C PHE A 77 2.17 -16.13 -6.92
N GLY A 78 2.81 -15.27 -7.72
CA GLY A 78 2.10 -14.21 -8.41
C GLY A 78 3.00 -13.08 -8.88
N LYS A 79 2.39 -12.02 -9.42
CA LYS A 79 3.11 -10.89 -9.98
C LYS A 79 3.00 -9.66 -9.06
N VAL A 80 4.12 -8.99 -8.89
CA VAL A 80 4.24 -7.74 -8.14
C VAL A 80 4.69 -6.64 -9.09
N LYS A 81 4.13 -5.44 -8.97
CA LYS A 81 4.61 -4.23 -9.63
C LYS A 81 4.56 -3.06 -8.67
N LEU A 82 5.66 -2.29 -8.62
CA LEU A 82 5.68 -1.03 -7.88
C LEU A 82 5.04 0.07 -8.72
N THR A 83 4.07 0.80 -8.18
CA THR A 83 3.43 1.94 -8.84
C THR A 83 3.96 3.25 -8.26
N PRO A 84 3.93 4.36 -9.01
CA PRO A 84 4.22 5.67 -8.42
C PRO A 84 3.33 5.95 -7.20
N ALA A 85 3.90 6.67 -6.23
CA ALA A 85 3.20 7.32 -5.14
C ALA A 85 3.86 8.70 -4.91
N TRP A 86 3.09 9.68 -4.46
CA TRP A 86 3.60 11.03 -4.16
C TRP A 86 3.60 11.24 -2.66
N HIS A 87 4.77 10.98 -2.06
CA HIS A 87 5.02 11.03 -0.63
C HIS A 87 6.54 11.13 -0.35
N GLY A 88 7.01 11.09 0.90
CA GLY A 88 8.45 11.20 1.23
C GLY A 88 9.03 9.96 1.91
N SER A 89 10.01 9.25 1.34
CA SER A 89 10.52 8.01 1.97
C SER A 89 11.85 8.20 2.72
N SER A 90 11.80 8.11 4.05
CA SER A 90 12.99 8.13 4.91
C SER A 90 12.85 7.20 6.12
N PHE A 91 13.97 6.65 6.57
CA PHE A 91 14.05 5.87 7.80
C PHE A 91 13.89 6.76 9.04
N PRO A 92 13.61 6.19 10.23
CA PRO A 92 13.46 6.95 11.48
C PRO A 92 14.70 7.80 11.86
N ASP A 93 15.88 7.41 11.39
CA ASP A 93 17.12 8.17 11.58
C ASP A 93 17.32 9.30 10.54
N GLY A 94 16.33 9.53 9.69
CA GLY A 94 16.33 10.52 8.61
C GLY A 94 17.09 10.08 7.36
N THR A 95 17.63 8.86 7.32
CA THR A 95 18.34 8.37 6.12
C THR A 95 17.36 8.10 4.97
N TYR A 96 17.84 8.26 3.74
CA TYR A 96 17.02 8.17 2.53
C TYR A 96 16.52 6.74 2.28
N GLY A 97 15.20 6.61 2.10
CA GLY A 97 14.50 5.34 1.84
C GLY A 97 14.00 5.18 0.40
N GLY A 98 14.60 5.87 -0.57
CA GLY A 98 14.20 5.78 -1.98
C GLY A 98 12.98 6.65 -2.31
N THR A 99 12.29 6.32 -3.41
CA THR A 99 10.98 6.92 -3.75
C THR A 99 9.87 6.05 -3.17
N PRO A 100 8.81 6.63 -2.57
CA PRO A 100 7.64 5.86 -2.17
C PRO A 100 6.96 5.22 -3.38
N ALA A 101 6.21 4.16 -3.15
CA ALA A 101 5.44 3.50 -4.17
C ALA A 101 4.12 2.97 -3.62
N GLY A 102 3.18 2.71 -4.51
CA GLY A 102 2.13 1.74 -4.26
C GLY A 102 2.53 0.37 -4.82
N LEU A 103 1.62 -0.59 -4.74
CA LEU A 103 1.80 -1.96 -5.16
C LEU A 103 0.60 -2.41 -5.99
N LEU A 104 0.86 -2.97 -7.18
CA LEU A 104 -0.05 -3.89 -7.82
C LEU A 104 0.39 -5.30 -7.51
N PHE A 105 -0.52 -6.07 -6.94
CA PHE A 105 -0.30 -7.46 -6.61
C PHE A 105 -1.33 -8.34 -7.32
N THR A 106 -0.86 -9.24 -8.19
CA THR A 106 -1.71 -10.15 -8.96
C THR A 106 -1.46 -11.59 -8.56
N LEU A 107 -2.50 -12.27 -8.08
CA LEU A 107 -2.52 -13.66 -7.64
C LEU A 107 -3.81 -14.31 -8.14
N ASP A 108 -3.74 -15.54 -8.65
CA ASP A 108 -4.91 -16.33 -9.07
C ASP A 108 -5.90 -15.56 -9.98
N GLY A 109 -5.36 -14.71 -10.84
CA GLY A 109 -6.14 -13.89 -11.78
C GLY A 109 -6.84 -12.67 -11.16
N LYS A 110 -6.65 -12.42 -9.86
CA LYS A 110 -7.12 -11.23 -9.15
C LYS A 110 -6.01 -10.21 -9.01
N THR A 111 -6.31 -8.93 -9.18
CA THR A 111 -5.35 -7.84 -8.99
C THR A 111 -5.80 -6.90 -7.88
N ILE A 112 -4.93 -6.73 -6.90
CA ILE A 112 -5.08 -5.81 -5.78
C ILE A 112 -4.16 -4.62 -6.01
N TYR A 113 -4.70 -3.41 -5.91
CA TYR A 113 -3.93 -2.17 -5.86
C TYR A 113 -3.87 -1.69 -4.41
N HIS A 114 -2.67 -1.62 -3.83
CA HIS A 114 -2.42 -0.94 -2.58
C HIS A 114 -1.74 0.39 -2.89
N ALA A 115 -2.40 1.52 -2.65
CA ALA A 115 -1.83 2.82 -3.02
C ALA A 115 -0.60 3.21 -2.20
N GLY A 116 -0.43 2.60 -1.02
CA GLY A 116 0.50 3.11 -0.02
C GLY A 116 0.03 4.47 0.47
N ASP A 117 0.94 5.21 1.09
CA ASP A 117 0.71 6.60 1.42
C ASP A 117 1.02 7.47 0.21
N THR A 118 0.02 8.22 -0.23
CA THR A 118 0.11 9.08 -1.40
C THR A 118 -0.96 10.15 -1.35
N GLY A 119 -0.66 11.32 -1.92
CA GLY A 119 -1.68 12.26 -2.39
C GLY A 119 -2.32 11.80 -3.72
N LEU A 120 -3.32 12.54 -4.20
CA LEU A 120 -3.92 12.34 -5.52
C LEU A 120 -2.97 12.79 -6.63
N PHE A 121 -2.86 12.00 -7.69
CA PHE A 121 -2.08 12.37 -8.88
C PHE A 121 -2.71 11.79 -10.15
N GLY A 122 -2.48 12.48 -11.29
CA GLY A 122 -3.12 12.14 -12.57
C GLY A 122 -2.80 10.73 -13.08
N ASP A 123 -1.57 10.25 -12.86
CA ASP A 123 -1.13 8.95 -13.36
C ASP A 123 -1.78 7.75 -12.64
N MET A 124 -2.55 7.97 -11.57
CA MET A 124 -3.44 6.92 -11.04
C MET A 124 -4.42 6.43 -12.13
N LYS A 125 -4.76 7.28 -13.11
CA LYS A 125 -5.58 6.88 -14.26
C LYS A 125 -4.92 5.80 -15.11
N LEU A 126 -3.59 5.88 -15.28
CA LEU A 126 -2.83 4.88 -16.03
C LEU A 126 -2.86 3.51 -15.35
N ILE A 127 -2.98 3.48 -14.01
CA ILE A 127 -3.11 2.24 -13.24
C ILE A 127 -4.40 1.51 -13.64
N GLY A 128 -5.54 2.22 -13.61
CA GLY A 128 -6.85 1.69 -13.98
C GLY A 128 -7.01 1.41 -15.48
N GLU A 129 -6.41 2.21 -16.35
CA GLU A 129 -6.43 1.98 -17.81
C GLU A 129 -5.58 0.76 -18.22
N SER A 130 -4.51 0.46 -17.48
CA SER A 130 -3.57 -0.61 -17.82
C SER A 130 -3.89 -1.95 -17.15
N HIS A 131 -4.77 -1.98 -16.15
CA HIS A 131 -5.05 -3.18 -15.36
C HIS A 131 -6.51 -3.23 -14.95
N THR A 132 -7.10 -4.42 -14.96
CA THR A 132 -8.36 -4.67 -14.26
C THR A 132 -8.08 -4.83 -12.76
N ILE A 133 -8.54 -3.88 -11.95
CA ILE A 133 -8.33 -3.88 -10.49
C ILE A 133 -9.55 -4.48 -9.79
N ASP A 134 -9.38 -5.60 -9.10
CA ASP A 134 -10.44 -6.23 -8.32
C ASP A 134 -10.66 -5.50 -6.99
N LEU A 135 -9.58 -5.09 -6.34
CA LEU A 135 -9.61 -4.38 -5.07
C LEU A 135 -8.62 -3.22 -5.07
N ALA A 136 -9.06 -2.02 -4.69
CA ALA A 136 -8.17 -0.91 -4.40
C ALA A 136 -8.21 -0.56 -2.90
N LEU A 137 -7.04 -0.50 -2.27
CA LEU A 137 -6.83 -0.01 -0.91
C LEU A 137 -6.30 1.42 -1.02
N LEU A 138 -7.10 2.40 -0.59
CA LEU A 138 -6.81 3.84 -0.77
C LEU A 138 -6.82 4.56 0.58
N PRO A 139 -5.78 5.36 0.88
CA PRO A 139 -5.77 6.14 2.11
C PRO A 139 -6.82 7.26 2.08
N ILE A 140 -7.45 7.53 3.23
CA ILE A 140 -8.48 8.59 3.37
C ILE A 140 -8.23 9.54 4.55
N GLY A 141 -7.07 9.42 5.20
CA GLY A 141 -6.77 10.06 6.48
C GLY A 141 -6.54 11.56 6.41
N ASP A 142 -6.40 12.14 5.21
CA ASP A 142 -5.96 13.54 5.02
C ASP A 142 -4.59 13.80 5.69
N ASN A 143 -4.20 15.08 5.84
CA ASN A 143 -2.98 15.64 6.46
C ASN A 143 -1.63 15.25 5.83
N PHE A 144 -1.57 14.01 5.40
CA PHE A 144 -0.43 13.12 5.25
C PHE A 144 -0.62 12.28 3.98
N THR A 145 -1.87 11.84 3.78
CA THR A 145 -2.33 11.14 2.59
C THR A 145 -3.52 11.87 1.96
N MET A 146 -4.15 11.27 0.95
CA MET A 146 -5.43 11.79 0.42
C MET A 146 -6.47 11.95 1.53
N GLY A 147 -7.16 13.09 1.53
CA GLY A 147 -8.45 13.24 2.20
C GLY A 147 -9.56 12.54 1.42
N ILE A 148 -10.76 12.45 2.00
CA ILE A 148 -11.92 11.73 1.42
C ILE A 148 -12.23 12.19 -0.02
N THR A 149 -12.24 13.50 -0.28
CA THR A 149 -12.55 14.05 -1.61
C THR A 149 -11.57 13.59 -2.69
N ASP A 150 -10.28 13.60 -2.36
CA ASP A 150 -9.20 13.18 -3.26
C ASP A 150 -9.20 11.66 -3.44
N ALA A 151 -9.47 10.90 -2.38
CA ALA A 151 -9.60 9.46 -2.47
C ALA A 151 -10.80 9.04 -3.35
N VAL A 152 -11.93 9.76 -3.29
CA VAL A 152 -13.07 9.55 -4.21
C VAL A 152 -12.62 9.76 -5.66
N LYS A 153 -11.79 10.78 -5.92
CA LYS A 153 -11.26 11.02 -7.26
C LYS A 153 -10.29 9.93 -7.70
N ALA A 154 -9.48 9.41 -6.79
CA ALA A 154 -8.61 8.27 -7.05
C ALA A 154 -9.42 7.01 -7.42
N VAL A 155 -10.57 6.77 -6.76
CA VAL A 155 -11.48 5.68 -7.15
C VAL A 155 -11.99 5.86 -8.58
N GLU A 156 -12.38 7.07 -8.99
CA GLU A 156 -12.79 7.34 -10.37
C GLU A 156 -11.67 7.08 -11.39
N PHE A 157 -10.42 7.36 -11.03
CA PHE A 157 -9.25 7.15 -11.90
C PHE A 157 -8.84 5.68 -12.00
N VAL A 158 -8.81 4.97 -10.87
CA VAL A 158 -8.41 3.56 -10.80
C VAL A 158 -9.53 2.64 -11.30
N SER A 159 -10.80 3.03 -11.11
CA SER A 159 -11.98 2.27 -11.49
C SER A 159 -11.96 0.80 -11.03
N PRO A 160 -11.74 0.50 -9.74
CA PRO A 160 -11.70 -0.86 -9.23
C PRO A 160 -13.10 -1.47 -9.15
N LYS A 161 -13.19 -2.81 -9.06
CA LYS A 161 -14.49 -3.47 -8.78
C LYS A 161 -15.04 -3.07 -7.41
N PHE A 162 -14.18 -2.98 -6.40
CA PHE A 162 -14.50 -2.30 -5.14
C PHE A 162 -13.26 -1.65 -4.52
N ALA A 163 -13.49 -0.57 -3.76
CA ALA A 163 -12.47 0.10 -2.98
C ALA A 163 -12.67 -0.17 -1.48
N VAL A 164 -11.58 -0.12 -0.71
CA VAL A 164 -11.56 -0.16 0.74
C VAL A 164 -10.75 1.04 1.24
N PRO A 165 -11.32 1.89 2.11
CA PRO A 165 -10.55 2.96 2.72
C PRO A 165 -9.54 2.40 3.72
N ILE A 166 -8.32 2.92 3.71
CA ILE A 166 -7.24 2.61 4.67
C ILE A 166 -6.65 3.90 5.24
N HIS A 167 -5.67 3.78 6.14
CA HIS A 167 -4.89 4.90 6.68
C HIS A 167 -5.73 6.04 7.28
N TYR A 168 -6.65 5.70 8.20
CA TYR A 168 -7.51 6.63 8.91
C TYR A 168 -7.77 6.16 10.35
N ASN A 169 -8.08 7.10 11.25
CA ASN A 169 -8.43 6.86 12.66
C ASN A 169 -7.39 6.09 13.50
N THR A 170 -6.15 5.93 13.02
CA THR A 170 -5.05 5.35 13.81
C THR A 170 -4.34 6.39 14.68
N PHE A 171 -4.33 7.66 14.23
CA PHE A 171 -3.77 8.79 14.98
C PHE A 171 -4.76 9.96 15.06
N PRO A 172 -4.65 10.84 16.07
CA PRO A 172 -5.54 12.00 16.22
C PRO A 172 -5.55 12.95 15.02
N VAL A 173 -4.47 13.00 14.24
CA VAL A 173 -4.31 13.90 13.09
C VAL A 173 -4.93 13.38 11.79
N ILE A 174 -5.33 12.10 11.74
CA ILE A 174 -5.93 11.47 10.56
C ILE A 174 -7.35 10.95 10.82
N ILE A 175 -8.16 11.76 11.51
CA ILE A 175 -9.56 11.42 11.79
C ILE A 175 -10.39 11.57 10.52
N ALA A 176 -11.03 10.50 10.07
CA ALA A 176 -11.93 10.50 8.91
C ALA A 176 -13.12 9.55 9.11
N ASP A 177 -14.27 9.88 8.51
CA ASP A 177 -15.43 8.98 8.46
C ASP A 177 -15.39 8.11 7.20
N PRO A 178 -15.10 6.80 7.31
CA PRO A 178 -15.07 5.91 6.16
C PRO A 178 -16.46 5.72 5.51
N ASN A 179 -17.56 6.01 6.24
CA ASN A 179 -18.91 5.94 5.68
C ASN A 179 -19.23 7.13 4.78
N GLU A 180 -18.64 8.29 5.04
CA GLU A 180 -18.71 9.44 4.14
C GLU A 180 -18.03 9.12 2.81
N PHE A 181 -16.80 8.57 2.86
CA PHE A 181 -16.10 8.08 1.68
C PHE A 181 -16.92 7.05 0.88
N LYS A 182 -17.48 6.05 1.58
CA LYS A 182 -18.38 5.05 0.97
C LYS A 182 -19.57 5.71 0.27
N LYS A 183 -20.29 6.59 0.96
CA LYS A 183 -21.47 7.28 0.42
C LYS A 183 -21.14 8.08 -0.85
N LEU A 184 -20.03 8.81 -0.85
CA LEU A 184 -19.61 9.62 -1.99
C LEU A 184 -19.22 8.75 -3.19
N CYS A 185 -18.46 7.68 -2.98
CA CYS A 185 -18.12 6.73 -4.04
C CYS A 185 -19.35 6.04 -4.63
N GLU A 186 -20.27 5.58 -3.78
CA GLU A 186 -21.49 4.90 -4.21
C GLU A 186 -22.43 5.84 -4.98
N SER A 187 -22.48 7.11 -4.61
CA SER A 187 -23.23 8.13 -5.39
C SER A 187 -22.71 8.31 -6.82
N LYS A 188 -21.47 7.88 -7.08
CA LYS A 188 -20.79 7.91 -8.38
C LYS A 188 -20.75 6.53 -9.07
N GLY A 189 -21.41 5.52 -8.50
CA GLY A 189 -21.47 4.16 -9.07
C GLY A 189 -20.29 3.26 -8.72
N HIS A 190 -19.44 3.64 -7.76
CA HIS A 190 -18.32 2.83 -7.30
C HIS A 190 -18.65 2.08 -6.01
N GLN A 191 -18.33 0.80 -5.95
CA GLN A 191 -18.58 -0.02 -4.76
C GLN A 191 -17.49 0.19 -3.72
N VAL A 192 -17.87 0.35 -2.46
CA VAL A 192 -16.94 0.48 -1.34
C VAL A 192 -17.27 -0.50 -0.22
N LYS A 193 -16.24 -1.18 0.29
CA LYS A 193 -16.33 -2.02 1.48
C LYS A 193 -15.54 -1.34 2.59
N VAL A 194 -16.24 -0.96 3.67
CA VAL A 194 -15.59 -0.47 4.89
C VAL A 194 -15.34 -1.69 5.76
N LEU A 195 -14.06 -1.97 6.02
CA LEU A 195 -13.65 -3.09 6.87
C LEU A 195 -13.24 -2.57 8.24
N LYS A 196 -13.72 -3.22 9.30
CA LYS A 196 -13.21 -3.02 10.66
C LYS A 196 -11.92 -3.80 10.86
N PHE A 197 -11.17 -3.45 11.89
CA PHE A 197 -9.99 -4.20 12.29
C PHE A 197 -10.33 -5.69 12.49
N GLY A 198 -9.60 -6.56 11.78
CA GLY A 198 -9.78 -8.01 11.81
C GLY A 198 -10.89 -8.56 10.90
N GLU A 199 -11.64 -7.72 10.19
CA GLU A 199 -12.57 -8.19 9.16
C GLU A 199 -11.84 -8.61 7.88
N GLU A 200 -12.41 -9.59 7.20
CA GLU A 200 -11.85 -10.21 6.00
C GLU A 200 -12.77 -10.03 4.79
N ILE A 201 -12.17 -10.15 3.61
CA ILE A 201 -12.86 -10.11 2.32
C ILE A 201 -12.33 -11.22 1.41
N GLU A 202 -13.25 -11.91 0.74
CA GLU A 202 -12.93 -12.89 -0.29
C GLU A 202 -12.98 -12.24 -1.68
N LEU A 203 -12.00 -12.55 -2.54
CA LEU A 203 -11.80 -11.94 -3.87
C LEU A 203 -12.03 -12.92 -5.02
#